data_AF-A0A2V8Z3H9-F1
#
_entry.id   AF-A0A2V8Z3H9-F1
#
_cell.length_a   1.000
_cell.length_b   1.000
_cell.length_c   1.000
_cell.angle_alpha   90.00
_cell.angle_beta   90.00
_cell.angle_gamma   90.00
#
_symmetry.space_group_name_H-M   'P 1'
#
loop_
_entity.id
_entity.type
_entity.pdbx_description
1 polymer ?
#
loop_
_entity_poly.entity_id
_entity_poly.type
_entity_poly.pdbx_seq_one_letter_code
_entity_poly.pdbx_strand_id
1 'polypeptide(L)'
;MNCAEAAECVSALFDGQPISRAVAAHLSDCQECRARLNDYAEMGAELRETARGAAAQTIPEGRWRLAEPAAATNWLRKWRATMRIPRFAFALMLIAIFALSGGLALVKARPRGNGPVLLLSFKIPQGDKAWDCALRTDRGTDSCVFVGGNLPGELAVSARFIRKEGENVQLGIKTDFTPAVARQRPYTHTFELNMFDGIPEQEYWLEPDRKLSVAVADFGIVEVSGQFLDHMPVMASNPRETLDPGEAEFRILSPVLIRDNQVLVNMAHAKATPDQKDSGVTLCIPGEGLFIFSPVPFEEGAEAVVRNGSNQIEFTAEGKSYLLVTGAPITRGEHVWVRHLPNWRPSNNPGWFLGSVNVKRLRQFLETGKQ
;
A
#
# COMPACT_ATOMS: atom_id res chain seq x y z
N MET A 1 -20.65 -19.04 28.50
CA MET A 1 -20.74 -19.38 27.07
C MET A 1 -20.57 -20.88 26.93
N ASN A 2 -21.35 -21.52 26.06
CA ASN A 2 -21.22 -22.96 25.78
C ASN A 2 -20.40 -23.20 24.49
N CYS A 3 -19.93 -24.43 24.28
CA CYS A 3 -19.11 -24.78 23.11
C CYS A 3 -19.84 -24.62 21.77
N ALA A 4 -21.17 -24.66 21.74
CA ALA A 4 -21.95 -24.49 20.50
C ALA A 4 -21.94 -23.02 20.03
N GLU A 5 -22.14 -22.08 20.95
CA GLU A 5 -22.01 -20.64 20.70
C GLU A 5 -20.57 -20.24 20.35
N ALA A 6 -19.58 -20.91 20.97
CA ALA A 6 -18.17 -20.68 20.68
C ALA A 6 -17.77 -21.15 19.28
N ALA A 7 -18.39 -22.22 18.76
CA ALA A 7 -18.02 -22.83 17.48
C ALA A 7 -18.26 -21.89 16.28
N GLU A 8 -19.39 -21.18 16.25
CA GLU A 8 -19.64 -20.16 15.23
C GLU A 8 -18.61 -19.02 15.31
N CYS A 9 -18.21 -18.66 16.53
CA CYS A 9 -17.20 -17.63 16.75
C CYS A 9 -15.78 -18.07 16.33
N VAL A 10 -15.48 -19.37 16.32
CA VAL A 10 -14.19 -19.91 15.82
C VAL A 10 -14.10 -19.71 14.31
N SER A 11 -15.13 -20.06 13.54
CA SER A 11 -15.14 -19.80 12.09
C SER A 11 -15.04 -18.30 11.81
N ALA A 12 -15.82 -17.49 12.52
CA ALA A 12 -15.79 -16.04 12.40
C ALA A 12 -14.39 -15.46 12.69
N LEU A 13 -13.64 -16.02 13.66
CA LEU A 13 -12.26 -15.63 13.96
C LEU A 13 -11.31 -15.91 12.79
N PHE A 14 -11.43 -17.05 12.10
CA PHE A 14 -10.63 -17.36 10.92
C PHE A 14 -11.00 -16.52 9.69
N ASP A 15 -12.25 -16.09 9.60
CA ASP A 15 -12.73 -15.07 8.64
C ASP A 15 -12.33 -13.63 9.07
N GLY A 16 -11.62 -13.51 10.19
CA GLY A 16 -11.08 -12.28 10.75
C GLY A 16 -12.14 -11.36 11.35
N GLN A 17 -13.29 -11.87 11.76
CA GLN A 17 -14.27 -11.12 12.54
C GLN A 17 -13.78 -10.93 13.98
N PRO A 18 -14.05 -9.77 14.60
CA PRO A 18 -13.71 -9.55 16.00
C PRO A 18 -14.55 -10.45 16.90
N ILE A 19 -13.90 -11.18 17.80
CA ILE A 19 -14.57 -11.97 18.84
C ILE A 19 -14.63 -11.18 20.15
N SER A 20 -15.69 -11.39 20.94
CA SER A 20 -15.83 -10.73 22.24
C SER A 20 -14.78 -11.25 23.24
N ARG A 21 -14.48 -10.46 24.29
CA ARG A 21 -13.56 -10.89 25.37
C ARG A 21 -14.03 -12.18 26.06
N ALA A 22 -15.35 -12.38 26.18
CA ALA A 22 -15.93 -13.60 26.76
C ALA A 22 -15.68 -14.82 25.87
N VAL A 23 -15.70 -14.64 24.55
CA VAL A 23 -15.35 -15.69 23.58
C VAL A 23 -13.86 -16.02 23.66
N ALA A 24 -13.00 -14.99 23.66
CA ALA A 24 -11.55 -15.17 23.75
C ALA A 24 -11.12 -15.91 25.03
N ALA A 25 -11.70 -15.58 26.18
CA ALA A 25 -11.44 -16.26 27.45
C ALA A 25 -11.94 -17.73 27.43
N HIS A 26 -13.07 -18.00 26.80
CA HIS A 26 -13.54 -19.38 26.68
C HIS A 26 -12.68 -20.22 25.72
N LEU A 27 -12.22 -19.64 24.62
CA LEU A 27 -11.30 -20.30 23.68
C LEU A 27 -9.93 -20.58 24.33
N SER A 28 -9.49 -19.74 25.28
CA SER A 28 -8.30 -20.02 26.07
C SER A 28 -8.52 -21.09 27.12
N ASP A 29 -9.71 -21.28 27.66
CA ASP A 29 -9.91 -22.16 28.82
C ASP A 29 -10.55 -23.51 28.47
N CYS A 30 -11.21 -23.63 27.31
CA CYS A 30 -11.89 -24.85 26.88
C CYS A 30 -11.05 -25.70 25.92
N GLN A 31 -10.71 -26.92 26.34
CA GLN A 31 -9.90 -27.86 25.55
C GLN A 31 -10.57 -28.28 24.23
N GLU A 32 -11.89 -28.49 24.22
CA GLU A 32 -12.64 -28.87 23.02
C GLU A 32 -12.64 -27.76 21.96
N CYS A 33 -12.83 -26.51 22.39
CA CYS A 33 -12.80 -25.36 21.48
C CYS A 33 -11.38 -25.07 20.96
N ARG A 34 -10.36 -25.32 21.79
CA ARG A 34 -8.95 -25.20 21.37
C ARG A 34 -8.57 -26.27 20.34
N ALA A 35 -9.06 -27.50 20.50
CA ALA A 35 -8.88 -28.55 19.51
C ALA A 35 -9.48 -28.14 18.16
N ARG A 36 -10.75 -27.68 18.15
CA ARG A 36 -11.38 -27.15 16.92
C ARG A 36 -10.62 -25.99 16.31
N LEU A 37 -10.12 -25.06 17.12
CA LEU A 37 -9.33 -23.92 16.62
C LEU A 37 -8.03 -24.38 15.94
N ASN A 38 -7.40 -25.44 16.45
CA ASN A 38 -6.23 -26.05 15.81
C ASN A 38 -6.60 -26.75 14.51
N ASP A 39 -7.70 -27.48 14.45
CA ASP A 39 -8.17 -28.16 13.23
C ASP A 39 -8.41 -27.15 12.09
N TYR A 40 -9.02 -25.99 12.40
CA TYR A 40 -9.19 -24.90 11.43
C TYR A 40 -7.87 -24.25 11.01
N ALA A 41 -6.90 -24.13 11.92
CA ALA A 41 -5.57 -23.62 11.61
C ALA A 41 -4.80 -24.57 10.68
N GLU A 42 -4.92 -25.89 10.91
CA GLU A 42 -4.33 -26.95 10.11
C GLU A 42 -4.95 -26.97 8.71
N MET A 43 -6.27 -27.01 8.57
CA MET A 43 -6.94 -26.89 7.26
C MET A 43 -6.53 -25.61 6.52
N GLY A 44 -6.45 -24.48 7.24
CA GLY A 44 -5.98 -23.22 6.66
C GLY A 44 -4.51 -23.24 6.24
N ALA A 45 -3.66 -24.04 6.90
CA ALA A 45 -2.27 -24.25 6.52
C ALA A 45 -2.16 -25.17 5.30
N GLU A 46 -2.95 -26.24 5.24
CA GLU A 46 -3.03 -27.14 4.08
C GLU A 46 -3.52 -26.42 2.81
N LEU A 47 -4.52 -25.53 2.92
CA LEU A 47 -4.98 -24.71 1.79
C LEU A 47 -3.87 -23.77 1.29
N ARG A 48 -3.08 -23.20 2.21
CA ARG A 48 -1.93 -22.34 1.86
C ARG A 48 -0.79 -23.14 1.26
N GLU A 49 -0.54 -24.35 1.74
CA GLU A 49 0.46 -25.26 1.20
C GLU A 49 0.04 -25.78 -0.17
N THR A 50 -1.25 -26.06 -0.39
CA THR A 50 -1.80 -26.40 -1.72
C THR A 50 -1.66 -25.22 -2.69
N ALA A 51 -1.91 -23.99 -2.21
CA ALA A 51 -1.68 -22.78 -3.00
C ALA A 51 -0.19 -22.51 -3.30
N ARG A 52 0.73 -22.96 -2.44
CA ARG A 52 2.18 -22.86 -2.63
C ARG A 52 2.77 -24.00 -3.47
N GLY A 53 2.20 -25.20 -3.35
CA GLY A 53 2.56 -26.41 -4.10
C GLY A 53 1.99 -26.46 -5.51
N ALA A 54 1.05 -25.56 -5.83
CA ALA A 54 0.79 -25.15 -7.20
C ALA A 54 2.05 -24.44 -7.71
N ALA A 55 3.01 -25.24 -8.21
CA ALA A 55 4.23 -24.76 -8.82
C ALA A 55 3.91 -23.60 -9.77
N ALA A 56 4.80 -22.62 -9.83
CA ALA A 56 4.83 -21.61 -10.87
C ALA A 56 4.86 -22.33 -12.23
N GLN A 57 3.69 -22.63 -12.77
CA GLN A 57 3.58 -22.98 -14.17
C GLN A 57 4.08 -21.74 -14.89
N THR A 58 5.21 -21.88 -15.58
CA THR A 58 5.57 -21.00 -16.68
C THR A 58 4.32 -20.84 -17.52
N ILE A 59 3.67 -19.68 -17.39
CA ILE A 59 2.44 -19.36 -18.10
C ILE A 59 2.81 -19.46 -19.58
N PRO A 60 2.31 -20.46 -20.33
CA PRO A 60 2.55 -20.49 -21.76
C PRO A 60 1.96 -19.20 -22.32
N GLU A 61 2.63 -18.56 -23.28
CA GLU A 61 2.05 -17.47 -24.06
C GLU A 61 0.80 -17.99 -24.77
N GLY A 62 -0.33 -17.89 -24.09
CA GLY A 62 -1.60 -18.47 -24.48
C GLY A 62 -2.68 -17.53 -24.01
N ARG A 63 -3.36 -16.91 -24.99
CA ARG A 63 -4.53 -16.05 -24.80
C ARG A 63 -5.43 -16.61 -23.68
N TRP A 64 -5.50 -15.90 -22.56
CA TRP A 64 -6.55 -16.08 -21.58
C TRP A 64 -7.87 -15.69 -22.24
N ARG A 65 -8.55 -16.65 -22.87
CA ARG A 65 -9.99 -16.54 -23.13
C ARG A 65 -10.67 -16.89 -21.82
N LEU A 66 -11.23 -15.89 -21.15
CA LEU A 66 -12.27 -16.14 -20.14
C LEU A 66 -13.31 -17.07 -20.78
N ALA A 67 -13.64 -18.16 -20.09
CA ALA A 67 -14.68 -19.07 -20.53
C ALA A 67 -15.94 -18.25 -20.84
N GLU A 68 -16.54 -18.48 -22.02
CA GLU A 68 -17.82 -17.87 -22.35
C GLU A 68 -18.81 -18.12 -21.21
N PRO A 69 -19.58 -17.11 -20.77
CA PRO A 69 -20.51 -17.29 -19.67
C PRO A 69 -21.50 -18.39 -20.05
N ALA A 70 -21.43 -19.53 -19.33
CA ALA A 70 -22.43 -20.57 -19.45
C ALA A 70 -23.81 -19.94 -19.28
N ALA A 71 -24.73 -20.24 -20.19
CA ALA A 71 -26.04 -19.62 -20.31
C ALA A 71 -26.80 -19.61 -18.96
N ALA A 72 -26.65 -18.51 -18.20
CA ALA A 72 -27.24 -18.30 -16.88
C ALA A 72 -28.78 -18.31 -16.90
N THR A 73 -29.38 -18.24 -18.09
CA THR A 73 -30.82 -18.21 -18.31
C THR A 73 -31.51 -19.52 -17.92
N ASN A 74 -30.86 -20.68 -18.05
CA ASN A 74 -31.46 -21.97 -17.69
C ASN A 74 -31.50 -22.23 -16.18
N TRP A 75 -30.50 -21.76 -15.44
CA TRP A 75 -30.44 -21.90 -13.98
C TRP A 75 -31.47 -20.99 -13.30
N LEU A 76 -31.55 -19.71 -13.70
CA LEU A 76 -32.54 -18.75 -13.19
C LEU A 76 -33.99 -19.19 -13.45
N ARG A 77 -34.26 -19.83 -14.59
CA ARG A 77 -35.59 -20.34 -14.93
C ARG A 77 -35.99 -21.56 -14.09
N LYS A 78 -35.05 -22.49 -13.83
CA LYS A 78 -35.28 -23.61 -12.90
C LYS A 78 -35.49 -23.11 -11.46
N TRP A 79 -34.69 -22.15 -11.01
CA TRP A 79 -34.78 -21.57 -9.67
C TRP A 79 -36.10 -20.83 -9.41
N ARG A 80 -36.63 -20.11 -10.42
CA ARG A 80 -37.92 -19.41 -10.32
C ARG A 80 -39.13 -20.36 -10.19
N ALA A 81 -39.03 -21.60 -10.66
CA ALA A 81 -40.12 -22.56 -10.60
C ALA A 81 -40.24 -23.27 -9.25
N THR A 82 -39.17 -23.30 -8.45
CA THR A 82 -39.11 -24.07 -7.19
C THR A 82 -39.23 -23.23 -5.91
N MET A 83 -39.21 -21.90 -6.00
CA MET A 83 -39.31 -21.06 -4.80
C MET A 83 -40.74 -20.86 -4.32
N ARG A 84 -41.01 -21.30 -3.08
CA ARG A 84 -42.22 -21.00 -2.31
C ARG A 84 -42.14 -19.71 -1.49
N ILE A 85 -41.04 -18.96 -1.59
CA ILE A 85 -40.84 -17.72 -0.83
C ILE A 85 -41.53 -16.56 -1.56
N PRO A 86 -42.35 -15.74 -0.89
CA PRO A 86 -42.93 -14.54 -1.48
C PRO A 86 -41.84 -13.62 -2.03
N ARG A 87 -42.00 -13.15 -3.28
CA ARG A 87 -40.98 -12.40 -4.03
C ARG A 87 -40.44 -11.17 -3.30
N PHE A 88 -41.29 -10.53 -2.48
CA PHE A 88 -40.93 -9.36 -1.69
C PHE A 88 -39.95 -9.68 -0.56
N ALA A 89 -40.06 -10.85 0.08
CA ALA A 89 -39.16 -11.25 1.16
C ALA A 89 -37.75 -11.56 0.64
N PHE A 90 -37.65 -12.18 -0.52
CA PHE A 90 -36.36 -12.46 -1.17
C PHE A 90 -35.68 -11.17 -1.65
N ALA A 91 -36.43 -10.23 -2.22
CA ALA A 91 -35.89 -8.93 -2.62
C ALA A 91 -35.37 -8.13 -1.40
N LEU A 92 -36.13 -8.12 -0.29
CA LEU A 92 -35.69 -7.50 0.96
C LEU A 92 -34.44 -8.16 1.54
N MET A 93 -34.36 -9.49 1.48
CA MET A 93 -33.19 -10.24 1.94
C MET A 93 -31.95 -9.90 1.11
N LEU A 94 -32.07 -9.82 -0.22
CA LEU A 94 -30.96 -9.41 -1.08
C LEU A 94 -30.55 -7.96 -0.82
N ILE A 95 -31.50 -7.03 -0.69
CA ILE A 95 -31.20 -5.63 -0.35
C ILE A 95 -30.49 -5.54 1.01
N ALA A 96 -30.94 -6.30 2.01
CA ALA A 96 -30.29 -6.36 3.31
C ALA A 96 -28.88 -6.94 3.22
N ILE A 97 -28.68 -8.02 2.47
CA ILE A 97 -27.35 -8.61 2.23
C ILE A 97 -26.44 -7.60 1.53
N PHE A 98 -26.91 -6.94 0.46
CA PHE A 98 -26.11 -5.94 -0.26
C PHE A 98 -25.80 -4.71 0.60
N ALA A 99 -26.77 -4.23 1.39
CA ALA A 99 -26.59 -3.12 2.32
C ALA A 99 -25.62 -3.48 3.46
N LEU A 100 -25.66 -4.71 3.97
CA LEU A 100 -24.74 -5.21 4.99
C LEU A 100 -23.34 -5.52 4.41
N SER A 101 -23.26 -5.98 3.15
CA SER A 101 -21.98 -6.30 2.50
C SER A 101 -21.24 -5.07 1.97
N GLY A 102 -21.92 -3.95 1.74
CA GLY A 102 -21.32 -2.70 1.27
C GLY A 102 -20.50 -1.94 2.32
N GLY A 103 -20.58 -2.32 3.61
CA GLY A 103 -19.99 -1.57 4.72
C GLY A 103 -18.58 -1.99 5.17
N LEU A 104 -17.97 -3.02 4.60
CA LEU A 104 -16.75 -3.63 5.16
C LEU A 104 -15.64 -3.85 4.12
N ALA A 105 -15.27 -2.79 3.40
CA ALA A 105 -13.95 -2.66 2.80
C ALA A 105 -12.99 -1.94 3.77
N LEU A 106 -12.93 -2.41 5.02
CA LEU A 106 -11.87 -2.01 5.94
C LEU A 106 -10.64 -2.84 5.62
N VAL A 107 -9.59 -2.18 5.13
CA VAL A 107 -8.27 -2.75 4.92
C VAL A 107 -7.78 -3.29 6.27
N LYS A 108 -7.93 -4.60 6.48
CA LYS A 108 -7.54 -5.29 7.72
C LYS A 108 -6.02 -5.39 7.78
N ALA A 109 -5.42 -4.66 8.72
CA ALA A 109 -4.18 -5.09 9.34
C ALA A 109 -4.43 -6.47 9.95
N ARG A 110 -3.70 -7.52 9.57
CA ARG A 110 -3.79 -8.84 10.23
C ARG A 110 -3.06 -8.75 11.58
N PRO A 111 -3.75 -8.72 12.73
CA PRO A 111 -3.08 -8.81 14.01
C PRO A 111 -2.40 -10.20 14.05
N ARG A 112 -1.13 -10.26 14.47
CA ARG A 112 -0.30 -11.50 14.61
C ARG A 112 0.23 -12.18 13.34
N GLY A 113 0.05 -11.64 12.14
CA GLY A 113 0.56 -12.29 10.92
C GLY A 113 2.10 -12.22 10.75
N ASN A 114 2.74 -11.16 11.27
CA ASN A 114 4.11 -10.78 10.88
C ASN A 114 5.10 -10.61 12.05
N GLY A 115 4.74 -11.06 13.26
CA GLY A 115 5.59 -10.93 14.46
C GLY A 115 5.64 -9.52 15.05
N PRO A 116 6.28 -9.35 16.23
CA PRO A 116 6.45 -8.04 16.86
C PRO A 116 7.33 -7.11 16.02
N VAL A 117 6.91 -5.85 15.95
CA VAL A 117 7.54 -4.79 15.16
C VAL A 117 7.93 -3.64 16.09
N LEU A 118 9.10 -3.05 15.86
CA LEU A 118 9.50 -1.80 16.48
C LEU A 118 9.21 -0.65 15.51
N LEU A 119 8.24 0.19 15.85
CA LEU A 119 7.96 1.44 15.16
C LEU A 119 8.93 2.51 15.66
N LEU A 120 9.88 2.89 14.82
CA LEU A 120 10.80 4.00 15.05
C LEU A 120 10.24 5.30 14.50
N SER A 121 10.46 6.39 15.24
CA SER A 121 10.09 7.77 14.87
C SER A 121 11.33 8.66 15.00
N PHE A 122 11.78 9.23 13.89
CA PHE A 122 12.90 10.17 13.83
C PHE A 122 12.35 11.59 13.76
N LYS A 123 12.51 12.37 14.82
CA LYS A 123 12.13 13.78 14.85
C LYS A 123 13.31 14.63 14.41
N ILE A 124 13.16 15.25 13.25
CA ILE A 124 14.17 16.12 12.66
C ILE A 124 13.99 17.55 13.22
N PRO A 125 15.02 18.17 13.82
CA PRO A 125 14.86 19.45 14.52
C PRO A 125 14.44 20.62 13.62
N GLN A 126 14.74 20.53 12.33
CA GLN A 126 14.47 21.58 11.34
C GLN A 126 13.36 21.18 10.35
N GLY A 127 12.63 20.11 10.63
CA GLY A 127 11.52 19.62 9.80
C GLY A 127 10.23 19.48 10.60
N ASP A 128 9.11 19.77 9.95
CA ASP A 128 7.78 19.69 10.59
C ASP A 128 7.23 18.25 10.69
N LYS A 129 7.88 17.28 10.02
CA LYS A 129 7.43 15.88 9.94
C LYS A 129 8.45 14.95 10.57
N ALA A 130 7.97 14.03 11.40
CA ALA A 130 8.76 12.88 11.82
C ALA A 130 8.90 11.89 10.66
N TRP A 131 10.04 11.20 10.58
CA TRP A 131 10.20 10.06 9.69
C TRP A 131 9.94 8.79 10.48
N ASP A 132 8.93 8.04 10.08
CA ASP A 132 8.48 6.85 10.79
C ASP A 132 8.82 5.59 9.98
N CYS A 133 9.39 4.56 10.61
CA CYS A 133 9.58 3.24 9.99
C CYS A 133 9.26 2.11 10.95
N ALA A 134 8.82 0.99 10.39
CA ALA A 134 8.53 -0.22 11.11
C ALA A 134 9.64 -1.26 10.86
N LEU A 135 10.33 -1.69 11.91
CA LEU A 135 11.36 -2.73 11.85
C LEU A 135 10.83 -4.02 12.45
N ARG A 136 10.96 -5.13 11.74
CA ARG A 136 10.69 -6.46 12.28
C ARG A 136 11.76 -6.84 13.29
N THR A 137 11.33 -7.44 14.39
CA THR A 137 12.24 -7.89 15.46
C THR A 137 12.29 -9.41 15.59
N ASP A 138 11.55 -10.14 14.75
CA ASP A 138 11.33 -11.58 14.86
C ASP A 138 12.17 -12.44 13.89
N ARG A 139 12.72 -11.88 12.81
CA ARG A 139 13.35 -12.65 11.71
C ARG A 139 14.66 -12.07 11.16
N GLY A 140 15.65 -11.86 12.03
CA GLY A 140 16.99 -11.41 11.62
C GLY A 140 17.10 -9.89 11.49
N THR A 141 18.09 -9.41 10.74
CA THR A 141 18.38 -7.98 10.58
C THR A 141 17.40 -7.34 9.60
N ASP A 142 16.43 -6.60 10.13
CA ASP A 142 15.57 -5.70 9.34
C ASP A 142 16.12 -4.27 9.39
N SER A 143 15.89 -3.49 8.34
CA SER A 143 16.39 -2.12 8.24
C SER A 143 15.44 -1.20 7.50
N CYS A 144 15.44 0.07 7.90
CA CYS A 144 14.70 1.12 7.22
C CYS A 144 15.65 2.25 6.81
N VAL A 145 15.28 2.98 5.77
CA VAL A 145 16.11 4.03 5.19
C VAL A 145 15.25 5.22 4.80
N PHE A 146 15.76 6.43 5.05
CA PHE A 146 15.14 7.70 4.70
C PHE A 146 16.16 8.62 4.05
N VAL A 147 15.69 9.41 3.08
CA VAL A 147 16.41 10.53 2.51
C VAL A 147 15.45 11.71 2.40
N GLY A 148 15.85 12.87 2.92
CA GLY A 148 15.06 14.09 2.90
C GLY A 148 15.84 15.28 2.36
N GLY A 149 15.31 15.91 1.32
CA GLY A 149 15.92 17.06 0.63
C GLY A 149 15.35 18.44 0.98
N ASN A 150 14.31 18.54 1.83
CA ASN A 150 13.64 19.79 2.23
C ASN A 150 14.19 20.38 3.55
N LEU A 151 15.47 20.16 3.81
CA LEU A 151 16.23 20.67 4.96
C LEU A 151 17.29 21.66 4.40
N PRO A 152 18.11 22.38 5.19
CA PRO A 152 19.23 23.15 4.64
C PRO A 152 20.33 22.30 3.95
N GLY A 153 20.07 21.01 3.80
CA GLY A 153 20.87 20.03 3.10
C GLY A 153 20.06 18.76 2.87
N GLU A 154 20.74 17.68 2.52
CA GLU A 154 20.16 16.36 2.35
C GLU A 154 20.53 15.56 3.58
N LEU A 155 19.52 15.03 4.27
CA LEU A 155 19.75 14.13 5.39
C LEU A 155 19.38 12.71 4.95
N ALA A 156 20.34 11.81 5.08
CA ALA A 156 20.16 10.38 4.87
C ALA A 156 20.28 9.66 6.22
N VAL A 157 19.32 8.79 6.54
CA VAL A 157 19.31 8.00 7.78
C VAL A 157 18.98 6.56 7.44
N SER A 158 19.79 5.62 7.92
CA SER A 158 19.48 4.19 7.92
C SER A 158 19.49 3.69 9.36
N ALA A 159 18.47 2.91 9.71
CA ALA A 159 18.40 2.26 11.01
C ALA A 159 18.15 0.77 10.82
N ARG A 160 18.91 -0.04 11.56
CA ARG A 160 18.90 -1.49 11.49
C ARG A 160 18.68 -2.07 12.87
N PHE A 161 17.78 -3.04 12.98
CA PHE A 161 17.62 -3.82 14.19
C PHE A 161 18.81 -4.77 14.35
N ILE A 162 19.49 -4.71 15.51
CA ILE A 162 20.59 -5.63 15.84
C ILE A 162 20.08 -6.74 16.76
N ARG A 163 19.57 -6.39 17.94
CA ARG A 163 19.05 -7.36 18.92
C ARG A 163 18.16 -6.68 19.97
N LYS A 164 17.43 -7.51 20.73
CA LYS A 164 16.64 -7.10 21.90
C LYS A 164 17.17 -7.79 23.16
N GLU A 165 17.38 -7.03 24.23
CA GLU A 165 17.77 -7.52 25.56
C GLU A 165 16.80 -6.97 26.61
N GLY A 166 15.95 -7.84 27.16
CA GLY A 166 14.84 -7.40 28.02
C GLY A 166 13.91 -6.49 27.22
N GLU A 167 13.65 -5.28 27.71
CA GLU A 167 12.88 -4.27 26.97
C GLU A 167 13.75 -3.39 26.06
N ASN A 168 15.08 -3.44 26.19
CA ASN A 168 15.98 -2.57 25.44
C ASN A 168 16.27 -3.14 24.06
N VAL A 169 16.37 -2.26 23.08
CA VAL A 169 16.69 -2.61 21.69
C VAL A 169 18.01 -1.99 21.29
N GLN A 170 18.90 -2.80 20.75
CA GLN A 170 20.11 -2.32 20.11
C GLN A 170 19.85 -2.03 18.63
N LEU A 171 20.14 -0.81 18.21
CA LEU A 171 20.00 -0.32 16.85
C LEU A 171 21.36 0.04 16.27
N GLY A 172 21.59 -0.33 15.01
CA GLY A 172 22.67 0.22 14.19
C GLY A 172 22.13 1.39 13.39
N ILE A 173 22.68 2.59 13.56
CA ILE A 173 22.22 3.80 12.88
C ILE A 173 23.38 4.37 12.06
N LYS A 174 23.11 4.59 10.77
CA LYS A 174 23.99 5.33 9.86
C LYS A 174 23.33 6.65 9.49
N THR A 175 24.10 7.73 9.53
CA THR A 175 23.63 9.06 9.16
C THR A 175 24.63 9.74 8.26
N ASP A 176 24.13 10.49 7.28
CA ASP A 176 24.93 11.39 6.46
C ASP A 176 24.14 12.66 6.18
N PHE A 177 24.86 13.79 6.16
CA PHE A 177 24.27 15.08 5.87
C PHE A 177 25.14 15.85 4.87
N THR A 178 24.53 16.20 3.74
CA THR A 178 25.17 17.03 2.73
C THR A 178 24.51 18.41 2.67
N PRO A 179 25.17 19.49 3.13
CA PRO A 179 24.65 20.85 3.05
C PRO A 179 24.28 21.25 1.62
N ALA A 180 23.22 22.06 1.45
CA ALA A 180 22.78 22.50 0.12
C ALA A 180 23.88 23.28 -0.64
N VAL A 181 24.70 24.05 0.09
CA VAL A 181 25.84 24.82 -0.45
C VAL A 181 26.96 23.94 -1.02
N ALA A 182 27.07 22.69 -0.57
CA ALA A 182 28.05 21.73 -1.06
C ALA A 182 27.57 20.99 -2.33
N ARG A 183 26.30 21.16 -2.72
CA ARG A 183 25.73 20.47 -3.89
C ARG A 183 26.06 21.21 -5.18
N GLN A 184 26.78 20.54 -6.08
CA GLN A 184 27.20 21.12 -7.38
C GLN A 184 26.23 20.86 -8.55
N ARG A 185 25.12 20.10 -8.38
CA ARG A 185 24.22 19.75 -9.50
C ARG A 185 22.72 19.90 -9.18
N PRO A 186 21.90 20.32 -10.16
CA PRO A 186 20.44 20.26 -10.08
C PRO A 186 19.95 18.79 -10.09
N TYR A 187 18.90 18.56 -9.33
CA TYR A 187 18.49 17.29 -8.75
C TYR A 187 17.82 16.31 -9.73
N THR A 188 18.23 15.04 -9.70
CA THR A 188 17.39 13.87 -10.04
C THR A 188 17.51 12.90 -8.87
N HIS A 189 16.42 12.69 -8.13
CA HIS A 189 16.40 11.73 -7.02
C HIS A 189 16.44 10.32 -7.59
N THR A 190 17.64 9.74 -7.65
CA THR A 190 17.79 8.29 -7.76
C THR A 190 18.25 7.83 -6.38
N PHE A 191 17.33 7.23 -5.62
CA PHE A 191 17.69 6.60 -4.35
C PHE A 191 18.48 5.33 -4.68
N GLU A 192 19.78 5.38 -4.48
CA GLU A 192 20.64 4.20 -4.62
C GLU A 192 20.89 3.59 -3.23
N LEU A 193 20.59 2.31 -3.06
CA LEU A 193 20.76 1.60 -1.78
C LEU A 193 22.23 1.59 -1.30
N ASN A 194 23.18 1.71 -2.24
CA ASN A 194 24.62 1.80 -1.99
C ASN A 194 25.05 3.14 -1.34
N MET A 195 24.15 4.13 -1.20
CA MET A 195 24.51 5.43 -0.61
C MET A 195 24.98 5.32 0.84
N PHE A 196 24.68 4.20 1.51
CA PHE A 196 25.13 3.90 2.87
C PHE A 196 26.40 3.04 2.93
N ASP A 197 27.00 2.73 1.78
CA ASP A 197 28.28 2.04 1.71
C ASP A 197 29.39 2.99 2.16
N GLY A 198 30.23 2.52 3.08
CA GLY A 198 31.30 3.34 3.66
C GLY A 198 30.86 4.33 4.75
N ILE A 199 29.55 4.56 4.96
CA ILE A 199 29.07 5.33 6.13
C ILE A 199 29.22 4.47 7.39
N PRO A 200 29.91 4.97 8.45
CA PRO A 200 30.07 4.23 9.69
C PRO A 200 28.72 4.03 10.38
N GLU A 201 28.47 2.80 10.81
CA GLU A 201 27.31 2.46 11.63
C GLU A 201 27.67 2.70 13.11
N GLN A 202 26.79 3.43 13.81
CA GLN A 202 26.90 3.65 15.25
C GLN A 202 25.82 2.83 15.97
N GLU A 203 26.22 2.14 17.03
CA GLU A 203 25.30 1.33 17.82
C GLU A 203 24.71 2.12 18.97
N TYR A 204 23.39 2.00 19.14
CA TYR A 204 22.66 2.68 20.21
C TYR A 204 21.73 1.72 20.93
N TRP A 205 21.62 1.90 22.25
CA TRP A 205 20.58 1.27 23.05
C TRP A 205 19.38 2.20 23.14
N LEU A 206 18.26 1.74 22.61
CA LEU A 206 16.97 2.40 22.69
C LEU A 206 16.10 1.69 23.73
N GLU A 207 15.69 2.44 24.75
CA GLU A 207 14.59 2.02 25.61
C GLU A 207 13.28 2.47 24.94
N PRO A 208 12.31 1.57 24.69
CA PRO A 208 11.01 1.93 24.14
C PRO A 208 10.35 3.05 24.95
N ASP A 209 9.61 3.92 24.26
CA ASP A 209 8.96 5.12 24.82
C ASP A 209 9.90 6.20 25.39
N ARG A 210 11.23 5.96 25.37
CA ARG A 210 12.22 7.00 25.64
C ARG A 210 12.81 7.55 24.36
N LYS A 211 13.34 8.77 24.48
CA LYS A 211 14.04 9.45 23.40
C LYS A 211 15.53 9.12 23.47
N LEU A 212 16.07 8.75 22.33
CA LEU A 212 17.49 8.61 22.06
C LEU A 212 17.95 9.81 21.23
N SER A 213 19.05 10.45 21.63
CA SER A 213 19.66 11.54 20.87
C SER A 213 20.76 10.99 19.97
N VAL A 214 20.59 11.11 18.65
CA VAL A 214 21.59 10.73 17.65
C VAL A 214 22.22 11.99 17.09
N ALA A 215 23.54 12.13 17.25
CA ALA A 215 24.26 13.25 16.67
C ALA A 215 24.54 13.00 15.19
N VAL A 216 24.20 13.96 14.34
CA VAL A 216 24.48 13.96 12.90
C VAL A 216 25.47 15.09 12.62
N ALA A 217 26.64 14.72 12.08
CA ALA A 217 27.69 15.66 11.74
C ALA A 217 27.14 16.77 10.81
N ASP A 218 27.53 18.01 11.08
CA ASP A 218 27.15 19.20 10.31
C ASP A 218 25.64 19.49 10.19
N PHE A 219 24.79 18.75 10.92
CA PHE A 219 23.34 18.93 10.92
C PHE A 219 22.76 19.23 12.31
N GLY A 220 23.18 18.47 13.33
CA GLY A 220 22.68 18.59 14.71
C GLY A 220 22.17 17.28 15.30
N ILE A 221 21.29 17.36 16.29
CA ILE A 221 20.75 16.19 17.00
C ILE A 221 19.41 15.77 16.39
N VAL A 222 19.30 14.50 16.02
CA VAL A 222 18.04 13.85 15.65
C VAL A 222 17.52 13.08 16.87
N GLU A 223 16.28 13.32 17.27
CA GLU A 223 15.65 12.54 18.34
C GLU A 223 15.02 11.28 17.73
N VAL A 224 15.32 10.11 18.29
CA VAL A 224 14.77 8.81 17.88
C VAL A 224 13.95 8.26 19.04
N SER A 225 12.74 7.79 18.79
CA SER A 225 11.93 7.05 19.76
C SER A 225 11.38 5.78 19.13
N GLY A 226 11.09 4.77 19.96
CA GLY A 226 10.57 3.49 19.48
C GLY A 226 9.37 3.03 20.28
N GLN A 227 8.39 2.41 19.61
CA GLN A 227 7.25 1.74 20.22
C GLN A 227 7.10 0.34 19.65
N PHE A 228 6.83 -0.64 20.50
CA PHE A 228 6.49 -1.99 20.03
C PHE A 228 5.03 -2.08 19.57
N LEU A 229 4.84 -2.68 18.41
CA LEU A 229 3.55 -3.08 17.85
C LEU A 229 3.51 -4.61 17.73
N ASP A 230 2.34 -5.21 17.94
CA ASP A 230 2.11 -6.65 17.81
C ASP A 230 1.87 -7.09 16.35
N HIS A 231 1.87 -6.14 15.42
CA HIS A 231 1.74 -6.35 13.98
C HIS A 231 2.46 -5.25 13.20
N MET A 232 2.77 -5.57 11.93
CA MET A 232 3.22 -4.57 10.97
C MET A 232 2.06 -3.62 10.66
N PRO A 233 2.20 -2.29 10.88
CA PRO A 233 1.15 -1.36 10.51
C PRO A 233 0.89 -1.44 9.00
N VAL A 234 -0.34 -1.19 8.57
CA VAL A 234 -0.62 -1.05 7.14
C VAL A 234 -0.13 0.33 6.73
N MET A 235 0.82 0.37 5.79
CA MET A 235 1.50 1.61 5.40
C MET A 235 1.24 1.87 3.91
N ALA A 236 0.78 3.08 3.61
CA ALA A 236 0.86 3.63 2.26
C ALA A 236 2.33 3.98 1.94
N SER A 237 2.92 4.88 2.74
CA SER A 237 4.32 5.23 2.62
C SER A 237 5.04 5.45 3.95
N ASN A 238 4.29 5.71 5.03
CA ASN A 238 4.82 5.73 6.40
C ASN A 238 3.84 5.07 7.41
N PRO A 239 4.33 4.59 8.56
CA PRO A 239 3.53 3.94 9.61
C PRO A 239 2.38 4.75 10.21
N ARG A 240 2.43 6.08 10.16
CA ARG A 240 1.41 6.96 10.72
C ARG A 240 0.44 7.50 9.67
N GLU A 241 0.67 7.18 8.39
CA GLU A 241 -0.17 7.61 7.29
C GLU A 241 -1.49 6.83 7.32
N THR A 242 -2.60 7.55 7.18
CA THR A 242 -3.89 6.91 6.96
C THR A 242 -3.90 6.27 5.58
N LEU A 243 -4.51 5.09 5.44
CA LEU A 243 -4.71 4.48 4.12
C LEU A 243 -5.66 5.30 3.25
N ASP A 244 -6.61 5.97 3.89
CA ASP A 244 -7.49 6.91 3.20
C ASP A 244 -6.72 8.19 2.88
N PRO A 245 -6.74 8.65 1.61
CA PRO A 245 -6.16 9.93 1.22
C PRO A 245 -6.82 11.08 1.96
N GLY A 246 -6.09 12.17 2.17
CA GLY A 246 -6.65 13.46 2.58
C GLY A 246 -7.62 14.04 1.53
N GLU A 247 -8.31 15.13 1.89
CA GLU A 247 -9.33 15.74 1.01
C GLU A 247 -8.74 16.26 -0.32
N ALA A 248 -7.55 16.87 -0.28
CA ALA A 248 -6.86 17.39 -1.45
C ALA A 248 -5.78 16.42 -1.98
N GLU A 249 -5.70 15.22 -1.42
CA GLU A 249 -4.60 14.31 -1.66
C GLU A 249 -4.93 13.31 -2.77
N PHE A 250 -3.96 13.13 -3.67
CA PHE A 250 -4.06 12.19 -4.77
C PHE A 250 -2.84 11.28 -4.76
N ARG A 251 -3.05 9.98 -4.58
CA ARG A 251 -1.97 9.00 -4.35
C ARG A 251 -1.96 7.93 -5.43
N ILE A 252 -0.78 7.61 -5.94
CA ILE A 252 -0.55 6.43 -6.77
C ILE A 252 0.60 5.67 -6.13
N LEU A 253 0.35 4.46 -5.62
CA LEU A 253 1.30 3.63 -4.89
C LEU A 253 1.43 2.26 -5.55
N SER A 254 2.65 1.86 -5.88
CA SER A 254 2.96 0.60 -6.59
C SER A 254 2.02 0.34 -7.78
N PRO A 255 1.91 1.28 -8.75
CA PRO A 255 0.90 1.16 -9.80
C PRO A 255 1.18 0.03 -10.78
N VAL A 256 0.10 -0.59 -11.23
CA VAL A 256 0.07 -1.49 -12.38
C VAL A 256 -0.88 -0.90 -13.41
N LEU A 257 -0.38 -0.64 -14.62
CA LEU A 257 -1.21 -0.22 -15.74
C LEU A 257 -1.48 -1.41 -16.66
N ILE A 258 -2.75 -1.65 -16.93
CA ILE A 258 -3.24 -2.74 -17.78
C ILE A 258 -3.96 -2.11 -18.97
N ARG A 259 -3.71 -2.62 -20.17
CA ARG A 259 -4.43 -2.25 -21.40
C ARG A 259 -4.95 -3.49 -22.08
N ASP A 260 -6.25 -3.55 -22.35
CA ASP A 260 -6.89 -4.67 -23.05
C ASP A 260 -6.48 -6.05 -22.47
N ASN A 261 -6.44 -6.15 -21.14
CA ASN A 261 -6.00 -7.31 -20.36
C ASN A 261 -4.50 -7.68 -20.46
N GLN A 262 -3.66 -6.76 -20.92
CA GLN A 262 -2.20 -6.89 -20.92
C GLN A 262 -1.56 -5.90 -19.95
N VAL A 263 -0.68 -6.38 -19.08
CA VAL A 263 0.10 -5.51 -18.18
C VAL A 263 1.12 -4.74 -19.04
N LEU A 264 1.00 -3.41 -19.07
CA LEU A 264 1.94 -2.52 -19.75
C LEU A 264 3.15 -2.20 -18.87
N VAL A 265 2.89 -1.93 -17.59
CA VAL A 265 3.94 -1.67 -16.62
C VAL A 265 3.50 -2.13 -15.23
N ASN A 266 4.44 -2.67 -14.47
CA ASN A 266 4.32 -2.89 -13.04
C ASN A 266 5.43 -2.09 -12.36
N MET A 267 5.06 -1.04 -11.64
CA MET A 267 5.99 -0.15 -10.96
C MET A 267 5.93 -0.42 -9.46
N ALA A 268 6.12 -1.69 -9.08
CA ALA A 268 6.21 -2.09 -7.68
C ALA A 268 7.16 -1.15 -6.93
N HIS A 269 6.74 -0.71 -5.74
CA HIS A 269 7.47 0.23 -4.87
C HIS A 269 7.57 1.68 -5.36
N ALA A 270 7.11 2.03 -6.57
CA ALA A 270 7.02 3.42 -7.00
C ALA A 270 5.85 4.15 -6.29
N LYS A 271 6.00 5.44 -6.04
CA LYS A 271 4.93 6.26 -5.44
C LYS A 271 4.94 7.70 -5.93
N ALA A 272 3.75 8.29 -6.01
CA ALA A 272 3.55 9.73 -6.10
C ALA A 272 2.33 10.11 -5.25
N THR A 273 2.50 11.08 -4.35
CA THR A 273 1.48 11.50 -3.37
C THR A 273 1.36 13.03 -3.33
N PRO A 274 1.01 13.70 -4.44
CA PRO A 274 0.69 15.11 -4.41
C PRO A 274 -0.46 15.43 -3.44
N ASP A 275 -0.26 16.45 -2.62
CA ASP A 275 -1.18 16.89 -1.56
C ASP A 275 -1.67 18.35 -1.76
N GLN A 276 -1.25 19.01 -2.84
CA GLN A 276 -1.64 20.38 -3.15
C GLN A 276 -2.86 20.41 -4.08
N LYS A 277 -3.68 21.46 -3.91
CA LYS A 277 -4.76 21.79 -4.84
C LYS A 277 -4.23 21.89 -6.27
N ASP A 278 -4.98 21.34 -7.22
CA ASP A 278 -4.61 21.28 -8.65
C ASP A 278 -3.37 20.42 -8.96
N SER A 279 -2.93 19.57 -8.04
CA SER A 279 -1.86 18.62 -8.32
C SER A 279 -2.41 17.29 -8.78
N GLY A 280 -1.72 16.69 -9.75
CA GLY A 280 -1.98 15.37 -10.29
C GLY A 280 -0.70 14.56 -10.38
N VAL A 281 -0.79 13.39 -11.01
CA VAL A 281 0.33 12.48 -11.22
C VAL A 281 0.56 12.27 -12.71
N THR A 282 1.82 12.23 -13.08
CA THR A 282 2.31 11.84 -14.40
C THR A 282 2.93 10.46 -14.33
N LEU A 283 2.61 9.64 -15.31
CA LEU A 283 3.15 8.31 -15.52
C LEU A 283 3.66 8.23 -16.95
N CYS A 284 4.97 8.18 -17.15
CA CYS A 284 5.54 7.92 -18.47
C CYS A 284 6.01 6.48 -18.58
N ILE A 285 5.66 5.84 -19.69
CA ILE A 285 6.05 4.46 -20.00
C ILE A 285 6.75 4.48 -21.37
N PRO A 286 7.99 3.97 -21.48
CA PRO A 286 8.68 3.88 -22.76
C PRO A 286 7.85 3.16 -23.81
N GLY A 287 7.73 3.77 -24.99
CA GLY A 287 6.95 3.23 -26.11
C GLY A 287 5.44 3.46 -26.03
N GLU A 288 4.89 3.73 -24.84
CA GLU A 288 3.47 4.01 -24.64
C GLU A 288 3.17 5.50 -24.51
N GLY A 289 4.10 6.30 -23.96
CA GLY A 289 3.96 7.75 -23.87
C GLY A 289 3.71 8.24 -22.44
N LEU A 290 3.00 9.37 -22.30
CA LEU A 290 2.72 10.02 -21.01
C LEU A 290 1.24 9.95 -20.66
N PHE A 291 0.94 9.42 -19.49
CA PHE A 291 -0.37 9.47 -18.85
C PHE A 291 -0.37 10.55 -17.77
N ILE A 292 -1.43 11.33 -17.70
CA ILE A 292 -1.65 12.37 -16.70
C ILE A 292 -2.95 12.05 -15.99
N PHE A 293 -2.91 11.97 -14.66
CA PHE A 293 -4.06 11.71 -13.80
C PHE A 293 -4.25 12.89 -12.86
N SER A 294 -5.47 13.35 -12.67
CA SER A 294 -5.78 14.51 -11.85
C SER A 294 -7.08 14.33 -11.06
N PRO A 295 -7.14 14.76 -9.79
CA PRO A 295 -8.40 14.83 -9.03
C PRO A 295 -9.27 16.03 -9.43
N VAL A 296 -8.81 16.89 -10.34
CA VAL A 296 -9.56 18.05 -10.85
C VAL A 296 -9.56 18.09 -12.39
N PRO A 297 -10.60 18.67 -13.03
CA PRO A 297 -10.63 18.83 -14.48
C PRO A 297 -9.44 19.62 -15.03
N PHE A 298 -8.96 19.23 -16.21
CA PHE A 298 -7.91 19.96 -16.93
C PHE A 298 -8.06 19.84 -18.45
N GLU A 299 -7.28 20.64 -19.18
CA GLU A 299 -7.35 20.73 -20.65
C GLU A 299 -7.09 19.37 -21.32
N GLU A 300 -8.08 18.93 -22.10
CA GLU A 300 -8.13 17.62 -22.79
C GLU A 300 -8.06 16.39 -21.85
N GLY A 301 -8.33 16.58 -20.56
CA GLY A 301 -8.55 15.48 -19.63
C GLY A 301 -9.95 14.91 -19.80
N ALA A 302 -10.05 13.62 -20.11
CA ALA A 302 -11.31 12.88 -20.10
C ALA A 302 -11.63 12.42 -18.69
N GLU A 303 -12.89 12.50 -18.30
CA GLU A 303 -13.34 11.98 -17.01
C GLU A 303 -13.27 10.44 -17.00
N ALA A 304 -12.80 9.89 -15.90
CA ALA A 304 -12.63 8.47 -15.65
C ALA A 304 -13.21 8.11 -14.29
N VAL A 305 -13.65 6.86 -14.16
CA VAL A 305 -14.32 6.37 -12.95
C VAL A 305 -13.30 5.74 -12.01
N VAL A 306 -13.39 6.11 -10.74
CA VAL A 306 -12.67 5.46 -9.66
C VAL A 306 -13.52 4.32 -9.09
N ARG A 307 -12.96 3.10 -9.00
CA ARG A 307 -13.69 1.89 -8.56
C ARG A 307 -13.03 1.20 -7.37
N ASN A 308 -13.77 0.23 -6.80
CA ASN A 308 -13.29 -0.82 -5.88
C ASN A 308 -12.59 -0.29 -4.62
N GLY A 309 -13.26 0.56 -3.83
CA GLY A 309 -12.64 1.12 -2.63
C GLY A 309 -11.53 2.12 -2.95
N SER A 310 -11.72 2.86 -4.05
CA SER A 310 -10.87 3.95 -4.52
C SER A 310 -9.47 3.60 -5.01
N ASN A 311 -9.15 2.33 -5.28
CA ASN A 311 -7.79 1.92 -5.69
C ASN A 311 -7.65 1.58 -7.19
N GLN A 312 -8.68 1.83 -7.99
CA GLN A 312 -8.69 1.53 -9.43
C GLN A 312 -9.22 2.70 -10.25
N ILE A 313 -8.60 2.99 -11.40
CA ILE A 313 -9.11 3.93 -12.40
C ILE A 313 -9.35 3.17 -13.70
N GLU A 314 -10.59 3.16 -14.16
CA GLU A 314 -10.96 2.65 -15.47
C GLU A 314 -11.15 3.82 -16.44
N PHE A 315 -10.48 3.76 -17.58
CA PHE A 315 -10.58 4.81 -18.61
C PHE A 315 -10.38 4.24 -20.02
N THR A 316 -10.80 5.00 -21.02
CA THR A 316 -10.57 4.68 -22.43
C THR A 316 -9.75 5.81 -23.05
N ALA A 317 -8.70 5.43 -23.78
CA ALA A 317 -7.88 6.37 -24.54
C ALA A 317 -7.55 5.75 -25.90
N GLU A 318 -7.67 6.54 -26.97
CA GLU A 318 -7.42 6.09 -28.36
C GLU A 318 -8.16 4.78 -28.74
N GLY A 319 -9.39 4.60 -28.22
CA GLY A 319 -10.22 3.42 -28.48
C GLY A 319 -9.78 2.15 -27.75
N LYS A 320 -8.80 2.23 -26.84
CA LYS A 320 -8.33 1.11 -26.02
C LYS A 320 -8.77 1.26 -24.57
N SER A 321 -9.05 0.14 -23.91
CA SER A 321 -9.45 0.13 -22.50
C SER A 321 -8.23 0.02 -21.60
N TYR A 322 -8.17 0.89 -20.60
CA TYR A 322 -7.11 0.91 -19.60
C TYR A 322 -7.68 0.75 -18.19
N LEU A 323 -6.92 0.04 -17.36
CA LEU A 323 -7.14 -0.10 -15.93
C LEU A 323 -5.83 0.22 -15.21
N LEU A 324 -5.85 1.27 -14.39
CA LEU A 324 -4.79 1.53 -13.42
C LEU A 324 -5.18 0.93 -12.07
N VAL A 325 -4.32 0.09 -11.51
CA VAL A 325 -4.49 -0.47 -10.16
C VAL A 325 -3.37 0.05 -9.27
N THR A 326 -3.69 0.44 -8.04
CA THR A 326 -2.72 0.89 -7.01
C THR A 326 -2.87 0.07 -5.74
N GLY A 327 -1.79 0.02 -4.94
CA GLY A 327 -1.72 -0.72 -3.68
C GLY A 327 -2.53 -0.10 -2.53
N ALA A 328 -3.04 1.13 -2.68
CA ALA A 328 -3.88 1.81 -1.69
C ALA A 328 -4.88 2.75 -2.38
N PRO A 329 -5.93 3.23 -1.68
CA PRO A 329 -6.86 4.23 -2.20
C PRO A 329 -6.18 5.47 -2.80
N ILE A 330 -6.64 5.89 -3.98
CA ILE A 330 -6.07 6.96 -4.82
C ILE A 330 -6.55 8.33 -4.36
N THR A 331 -7.85 8.47 -4.20
CA THR A 331 -8.55 9.73 -3.89
C THR A 331 -9.86 9.43 -3.17
N ARG A 332 -10.44 10.44 -2.52
CA ARG A 332 -11.81 10.38 -2.00
C ARG A 332 -12.87 10.65 -3.09
N GLY A 333 -12.45 11.18 -4.24
CA GLY A 333 -13.35 11.45 -5.36
C GLY A 333 -13.80 10.18 -6.08
N GLU A 334 -15.03 10.17 -6.58
CA GLU A 334 -15.57 9.09 -7.43
C GLU A 334 -15.03 9.17 -8.86
N HIS A 335 -14.50 10.34 -9.25
CA HIS A 335 -14.02 10.64 -10.58
C HIS A 335 -12.65 11.30 -10.55
N VAL A 336 -11.91 11.05 -11.63
CA VAL A 336 -10.60 11.63 -11.92
C VAL A 336 -10.54 11.99 -13.39
N TRP A 337 -9.63 12.89 -13.76
CA TRP A 337 -9.41 13.27 -15.14
C TRP A 337 -8.13 12.63 -15.63
N VAL A 338 -8.19 12.04 -16.82
CA VAL A 338 -7.10 11.30 -17.42
C VAL A 338 -6.83 11.83 -18.82
N ARG A 339 -5.56 12.05 -19.14
CA ARG A 339 -5.10 12.35 -20.49
C ARG A 339 -3.94 11.45 -20.84
N HIS A 340 -3.98 10.89 -22.04
CA HIS A 340 -2.90 10.11 -22.60
C HIS A 340 -2.25 10.88 -23.76
N LEU A 341 -0.93 10.88 -23.80
CA LEU A 341 -0.10 11.54 -24.81
C LEU A 341 0.88 10.51 -25.39
N PRO A 342 0.46 9.72 -26.39
CA PRO A 342 1.21 8.54 -26.86
C PRO A 342 2.57 8.88 -27.49
N ASN A 343 2.68 10.08 -28.06
CA ASN A 343 3.89 10.54 -28.74
C ASN A 343 4.83 11.35 -27.84
N TRP A 344 4.48 11.56 -26.57
CA TRP A 344 5.32 12.29 -25.64
C TRP A 344 6.49 11.41 -25.19
N ARG A 345 7.71 11.95 -25.23
CA ARG A 345 8.92 11.28 -24.78
C ARG A 345 9.72 12.25 -23.91
N PRO A 346 10.23 11.80 -22.76
CA PRO A 346 11.17 12.60 -21.98
C PRO A 346 12.49 12.70 -22.74
N SER A 347 13.13 13.87 -22.70
CA SER A 347 14.42 14.09 -23.36
C SER A 347 15.56 13.24 -22.78
N ASN A 348 15.53 12.95 -21.48
CA ASN A 348 16.67 12.39 -20.75
C ASN A 348 16.36 11.15 -19.88
N ASN A 349 15.27 10.40 -20.14
CA ASN A 349 14.95 9.21 -19.36
C ASN A 349 14.61 7.99 -20.24
N PRO A 350 15.46 6.95 -20.28
CA PRO A 350 15.17 5.73 -21.05
C PRO A 350 14.14 4.82 -20.36
N GLY A 351 13.86 5.03 -19.07
CA GLY A 351 12.94 4.22 -18.28
C GLY A 351 11.55 4.83 -18.11
N TRP A 352 10.69 4.08 -17.43
CA TRP A 352 9.43 4.64 -16.93
C TRP A 352 9.68 5.64 -15.80
N PHE A 353 8.76 6.58 -15.60
CA PHE A 353 8.78 7.44 -14.41
C PHE A 353 7.37 7.71 -13.90
N LEU A 354 7.29 7.95 -12.59
CA LEU A 354 6.09 8.37 -11.88
C LEU A 354 6.44 9.66 -11.13
N GLY A 355 5.65 10.72 -11.30
CA GLY A 355 5.96 12.02 -10.69
C GLY A 355 4.74 12.91 -10.52
N SER A 356 4.86 13.94 -9.70
CA SER A 356 3.79 14.91 -9.48
C SER A 356 3.79 16.00 -10.55
N VAL A 357 2.61 16.50 -10.92
CA VAL A 357 2.44 17.63 -11.85
C VAL A 357 1.41 18.60 -11.30
N ASN A 358 1.60 19.90 -11.55
CA ASN A 358 0.54 20.89 -11.33
C ASN A 358 -0.25 21.04 -12.64
N VAL A 359 -1.53 20.66 -12.66
CA VAL A 359 -2.29 20.59 -13.92
C VAL A 359 -2.62 21.98 -14.49
N LYS A 360 -2.61 23.03 -13.68
CA LYS A 360 -2.72 24.42 -14.18
C LYS A 360 -1.48 24.89 -14.91
N ARG A 361 -0.32 24.27 -14.66
CA ARG A 361 0.96 24.53 -15.35
C ARG A 361 1.32 23.42 -16.33
N LEU A 362 0.36 22.59 -16.71
CA LEU A 362 0.60 21.42 -17.57
C LEU A 362 1.24 21.81 -18.91
N ARG A 363 0.80 22.92 -19.53
CA ARG A 363 1.39 23.39 -20.80
C ARG A 363 2.89 23.66 -20.67
N GLN A 364 3.29 24.39 -19.63
CA GLN A 364 4.70 24.68 -19.34
C GLN A 364 5.48 23.37 -19.12
N PHE A 365 4.93 22.44 -18.34
CA PHE A 365 5.54 21.13 -18.09
C PHE A 365 5.76 20.33 -19.39
N LEU A 366 4.76 20.31 -20.28
CA LEU A 366 4.83 19.59 -21.56
C LEU A 366 5.85 20.21 -22.53
N GLU A 367 6.04 21.53 -22.47
CA GLU A 367 7.03 22.26 -23.27
C GLU A 367 8.45 22.05 -22.75
N THR A 368 8.67 22.12 -21.42
CA THR A 368 10.00 21.93 -20.83
C THR A 368 10.45 20.47 -20.88
N GLY A 369 9.53 19.51 -20.84
CA GLY A 369 9.87 18.08 -20.90
C GLY A 369 10.26 17.55 -22.28
N LYS A 370 10.09 18.34 -23.35
CA LYS A 370 10.47 17.99 -24.73
C LYS A 370 11.88 18.43 -25.12
N GLN A 371 12.52 19.29 -24.33
CA GLN A 371 13.92 19.74 -24.53
C GLN A 371 14.87 18.77 -23.84
#